data_AF-A0A9P9SWT7-F1
#
_entry.id   AF-A0A9P9SWT7-F1
#
_cell.length_a   1.000
_cell.length_b   1.000
_cell.length_c   1.000
_cell.angle_alpha   90.00
_cell.angle_beta   90.00
_cell.angle_gamma   90.00
#
_symmetry.space_group_name_H-M   'P 1'
#
loop_
_entity.id
_entity.type
_entity.pdbx_description
1 polymer ?
#
loop_
_entity_poly.entity_id
_entity_poly.type
_entity_poly.pdbx_seq_one_letter_code
_entity_poly.pdbx_strand_id
1 'polypeptide(L)' 'FGEEKIANGGIKYFHVKARYLDFKGKVFRETSSEAAIEKFRGVKQITDLEVVPLKYHPS' A
#
# COMPACT_ATOMS: atom_id res chain seq x y z
N PHE A 1 1.73 4.34 -8.25
CA PHE A 1 1.04 5.63 -8.44
C PHE A 1 -0.38 5.47 -7.93
N GLY A 2 -0.85 6.39 -7.09
CA GLY A 2 -2.24 6.39 -6.62
C GLY A 2 -2.97 7.60 -7.18
N GLU A 3 -4.29 7.47 -7.32
CA GLU A 3 -5.17 8.47 -7.93
C GLU A 3 -6.37 8.73 -7.01
N GLU A 4 -6.80 9.99 -6.89
CA GLU A 4 -8.07 10.31 -6.20
C GLU A 4 -9.24 9.96 -7.13
N LYS A 5 -10.21 9.22 -6.60
CA LYS A 5 -11.44 8.84 -7.29
C LYS A 5 -12.66 9.19 -6.45
N ILE A 6 -13.81 9.28 -7.12
CA ILE A 6 -15.11 9.54 -6.49
C ILE A 6 -15.95 8.29 -6.63
N ALA A 7 -16.48 7.77 -5.52
CA ALA A 7 -17.36 6.61 -5.51
C ALA A 7 -18.80 7.01 -5.87
N ASN A 8 -19.60 6.02 -6.26
CA ASN A 8 -21.04 6.22 -6.41
C ASN A 8 -21.62 6.65 -5.04
N GLY A 9 -22.04 7.91 -4.93
CA GLY A 9 -22.41 8.55 -3.67
C GLY A 9 -21.54 9.74 -3.25
N GLY A 10 -20.54 10.14 -4.06
CA GLY A 10 -19.77 11.37 -3.85
C GLY A 10 -18.61 11.27 -2.85
N ILE A 11 -18.38 10.08 -2.27
CA ILE A 11 -17.27 9.84 -1.34
C ILE A 11 -15.95 9.85 -2.14
N LYS A 12 -15.02 10.71 -1.74
CA LYS A 12 -13.66 10.72 -2.27
C LYS A 12 -12.84 9.61 -1.63
N TYR A 13 -12.09 8.88 -2.44
CA TYR A 13 -11.16 7.88 -1.97
C TYR A 13 -9.87 7.91 -2.78
N PHE A 14 -8.77 7.55 -2.14
CA PHE A 14 -7.50 7.35 -2.81
C PHE A 14 -7.38 5.90 -3.25
N HIS A 15 -7.17 5.69 -4.54
CA HIS A 15 -7.06 4.39 -5.17
C HIS A 15 -5.59 4.02 -5.38
N VAL A 16 -5.18 2.87 -4.88
CA VAL A 16 -3.81 2.37 -4.99
C VAL A 16 -3.80 1.04 -5.72
N LYS A 17 -2.94 0.92 -6.73
CA LYS A 17 -2.59 -0.36 -7.37
C LYS A 17 -1.23 -0.83 -6.89
N ALA A 18 -1.18 -2.02 -6.31
CA ALA A 18 0.05 -2.65 -5.82
C ALA A 18 0.48 -3.84 -6.69
N ARG A 19 1.75 -4.25 -6.60
CA ARG A 19 2.29 -5.47 -7.22
C ARG A 19 3.02 -6.28 -6.15
N TYR A 20 2.91 -7.61 -6.22
CA TYR A 20 3.66 -8.52 -5.35
C TYR A 20 5.00 -8.86 -5.99
N LEU A 21 6.08 -8.64 -5.26
CA LEU A 21 7.45 -9.00 -5.64
C LEU A 21 7.86 -10.29 -4.93
N ASP A 22 8.67 -11.12 -5.58
CA ASP A 22 9.34 -12.27 -4.96
C ASP A 22 10.55 -11.83 -4.11
N PHE A 23 11.20 -12.82 -3.47
CA PHE A 23 12.40 -12.63 -2.66
C PHE A 23 13.58 -11.99 -3.40
N LYS A 24 13.57 -12.00 -4.74
CA LYS A 24 14.61 -11.38 -5.58
C LYS A 24 14.15 -10.03 -6.16
N GLY A 25 13.02 -9.50 -5.71
CA GLY A 25 12.44 -8.25 -6.22
C GLY A 25 11.86 -8.38 -7.63
N LYS A 26 11.77 -9.59 -8.18
CA LYS A 26 11.12 -9.84 -9.47
C LYS A 26 9.62 -9.97 -9.25
N VAL A 27 8.82 -9.50 -10.20
CA VAL A 27 7.36 -9.67 -10.13
C VAL A 27 7.05 -11.16 -10.16
N PHE A 28 6.55 -11.70 -9.04
CA PHE A 28 6.19 -13.11 -8.90
C PHE A 28 4.87 -13.41 -9.62
N ARG A 29 3.91 -12.48 -9.47
CA ARG A 29 2.60 -12.46 -10.08
C ARG A 29 2.10 -11.02 -10.12
N GLU A 30 1.59 -10.55 -11.26
CA GLU A 30 0.84 -9.29 -11.31
C GLU A 30 -0.54 -9.52 -10.70
N THR A 31 -0.60 -9.61 -9.37
CA THR A 31 -1.86 -9.39 -8.65
C THR A 31 -1.90 -7.92 -8.27
N SER A 32 -2.86 -7.21 -8.84
CA SER A 32 -3.24 -5.86 -8.42
C SER A 32 -4.25 -5.97 -7.29
N SER A 33 -3.86 -5.55 -6.09
CA SER A 33 -4.81 -5.29 -5.02
C SER A 33 -5.24 -3.83 -5.10
N GLU A 34 -6.55 -3.61 -5.02
CA GLU A 34 -7.15 -2.28 -4.97
C GLU A 34 -7.61 -2.01 -3.54
N ALA A 35 -7.14 -0.91 -2.96
CA ALA A 35 -7.62 -0.43 -1.66
C ALA A 35 -8.19 0.97 -1.84
N ALA A 36 -9.38 1.19 -1.28
CA ALA A 36 -9.99 2.50 -1.17
C ALA A 36 -9.62 3.11 0.19
N ILE A 37 -8.93 4.23 0.17
CA ILE A 37 -8.59 4.99 1.38
C ILE A 37 -9.49 6.22 1.42
N GLU A 38 -10.45 6.25 2.34
CA GLU A 38 -11.43 7.33 2.47
C GLU A 38 -10.78 8.71 2.69
N LYS A 39 -9.64 8.76 3.40
CA LYS A 39 -8.85 9.98 3.59
C LYS A 39 -7.36 9.69 3.56
N PHE A 40 -6.70 10.03 2.45
CA PHE A 40 -5.25 9.95 2.34
C PHE A 40 -4.60 11.06 3.19
N ARG A 41 -3.72 10.68 4.13
CA ARG A 41 -3.08 11.61 5.08
C ARG A 41 -1.63 11.96 4.73
N GLY A 42 -1.19 11.61 3.52
CA GLY A 42 0.19 11.75 3.08
C GLY A 42 0.97 10.43 3.11
N VAL A 43 2.18 10.47 2.56
CA VAL A 43 3.12 9.35 2.57
C VAL A 43 3.98 9.40 3.84
N LYS A 44 4.29 8.23 4.40
CA LYS A 44 5.26 8.07 5.49
C LYS A 44 6.30 7.03 5.05
N GLN A 45 7.59 7.29 5.27
CA GLN A 45 8.60 6.28 4.92
C GLN A 45 8.40 5.06 5.82
N ILE A 46 8.64 3.87 5.27
CA ILE A 46 8.48 2.63 6.03
C ILE A 46 9.39 2.59 7.27
N THR A 47 10.56 3.24 7.18
CA THR A 47 11.52 3.43 8.26
C THR A 47 11.02 4.33 9.39
N ASP A 48 10.04 5.18 9.11
CA ASP A 48 9.46 6.08 10.11
C ASP A 48 8.24 5.45 10.81
N LEU A 49 7.76 4.28 10.34
CA LEU A 49 6.69 3.55 11.01
C LEU A 49 7.19 3.08 12.38
N GLU A 50 6.41 3.34 13.42
CA GLU A 50 6.77 3.04 14.82
C GLU A 50 7.00 1.53 15.10
N VAL A 51 6.70 0.66 14.13
CA VAL A 51 6.58 -0.79 14.30
C VAL A 51 7.54 -1.65 13.47
N VAL A 52 8.66 -1.12 12.94
CA VAL A 52 9.70 -2.00 12.33
C VAL A 52 11.09 -1.58 12.83
N PRO A 53 11.75 -2.44 13.62
CA PRO A 53 12.31 -3.67 13.08
C PRO A 53 11.72 -4.94 13.69
N LEU A 54 11.93 -6.05 13.00
CA LEU A 54 11.64 -7.44 13.32
C LEU A 54 12.30 -7.92 14.63
N LYS A 55 12.14 -7.22 15.76
CA LYS A 55 12.71 -7.61 17.06
C LYS A 55 12.21 -8.99 17.53
N TYR A 56 11.18 -9.52 16.87
CA TYR A 56 10.52 -10.78 17.18
C TYR A 56 10.62 -11.84 16.07
N HIS A 57 11.44 -11.63 15.02
CA HIS A 57 11.72 -12.73 14.08
C HIS A 57 12.89 -13.54 14.63
N PRO A 58 12.69 -14.79 15.09
CA PRO A 58 13.80 -15.65 15.48
C PRO A 58 14.72 -15.89 14.28
N SER A 59 16.03 -15.93 14.54
CA SER A 59 17.10 -16.19 13.57
C SER A 59 17.06 -17.64 13.08
#